data_AF-A0A2P1P9B0-F1
#
_entry.id   AF-A0A2P1P9B0-F1
#
_cell.length_a   1.000
_cell.length_b   1.000
_cell.length_c   1.000
_cell.angle_alpha   90.00
_cell.angle_beta   90.00
_cell.angle_gamma   90.00
#
_symmetry.space_group_name_H-M   'P 1'
#
loop_
_entity.id
_entity.type
_entity.pdbx_description
1 polymer ?
#
loop_
_entity_poly.entity_id
_entity_poly.type
_entity_poly.pdbx_seq_one_letter_code
_entity_poly.pdbx_strand_id
1 'polypeptide(L)' 'MIGYNINNITTQKSVTEILKFFASSITKIFQQKLAGLYLTGSLSYNDFDISKSDIDLLVVLIY' A
#
# COMPACT_ATOMS: atom_id res chain seq x y z
N MET A 1 -9.61 -12.72 0.86
CA MET A 1 -9.09 -11.34 0.90
C MET A 1 -9.71 -10.57 -0.25
N ILE A 2 -10.47 -9.52 0.04
CA ILE A 2 -10.97 -8.62 -1.01
C ILE A 2 -9.79 -7.71 -1.37
N GLY A 3 -9.22 -7.88 -2.56
CA GLY A 3 -8.19 -6.98 -3.07
C GLY A 3 -8.79 -5.60 -3.30
N TYR A 4 -8.29 -4.58 -2.61
CA TYR A 4 -8.73 -3.21 -2.81
C TYR A 4 -8.12 -2.64 -4.10
N ASN A 5 -8.96 -1.98 -4.91
CA ASN A 5 -8.47 -1.16 -6.00
C ASN A 5 -7.72 0.04 -5.40
N ILE A 6 -6.41 0.17 -5.69
CA ILE A 6 -5.55 1.21 -5.12
C ILE A 6 -6.11 2.62 -5.36
N ASN A 7 -6.85 2.84 -6.46
CA ASN A 7 -7.46 4.13 -6.76
C ASN A 7 -8.59 4.53 -5.80
N ASN A 8 -9.10 3.60 -5.00
CA ASN A 8 -10.22 3.83 -4.07
C ASN A 8 -9.75 3.97 -2.61
N ILE A 9 -8.43 3.94 -2.37
CA ILE A 9 -7.86 3.96 -1.01
C ILE A 9 -7.85 5.39 -0.44
N THR A 10 -7.60 6.38 -1.29
CA THR A 10 -7.56 7.80 -0.91
C THR A 10 -7.89 8.68 -2.10
N THR A 11 -8.48 9.85 -1.84
CA THR A 11 -8.73 10.89 -2.87
C THR A 11 -7.46 11.67 -3.21
N GLN A 12 -6.39 11.50 -2.43
CA GLN A 12 -5.13 12.22 -2.62
C GLN A 12 -4.29 11.58 -3.71
N LYS A 13 -4.18 12.27 -4.86
CA LYS A 13 -3.52 11.74 -6.06
C LYS A 13 -2.04 11.36 -5.82
N SER A 14 -1.29 12.20 -5.11
CA SER A 14 0.13 11.95 -4.81
C SER A 14 0.33 10.68 -3.99
N VAL A 15 -0.51 10.46 -2.98
CA VAL A 15 -0.48 9.25 -2.16
C VAL A 15 -0.78 8.02 -3.02
N THR A 16 -1.81 8.09 -3.87
CA THR A 16 -2.14 7.01 -4.80
C THR A 16 -1.00 6.66 -5.75
N GLU A 17 -0.25 7.65 -6.25
CA GLU A 17 0.93 7.43 -7.10
C GLU A 17 2.06 6.74 -6.34
N ILE A 18 2.34 7.16 -5.11
CA ILE A 18 3.32 6.53 -4.22
C ILE A 18 2.93 5.07 -3.93
N LEU A 19 1.66 4.80 -3.63
CA LEU A 19 1.17 3.43 -3.38
C LEU A 19 1.35 2.53 -4.61
N LYS A 20 1.07 3.04 -5.82
CA LYS A 20 1.31 2.30 -7.06
C LYS A 20 2.80 2.03 -7.28
N PHE A 21 3.65 3.01 -6.99
CA PHE A 21 5.10 2.85 -7.07
C PHE A 21 5.61 1.76 -6.11
N PHE A 22 5.18 1.78 -4.85
CA PHE A 22 5.56 0.74 -3.89
C PHE A 22 5.01 -0.63 -4.28
N ALA A 23 3.73 -0.73 -4.63
CA ALA A 23 3.12 -2.00 -5.02
C ALA A 23 3.85 -2.64 -6.21
N SER A 24 4.13 -1.87 -7.26
CA SER A 24 4.85 -2.36 -8.44
C SER A 24 6.30 -2.74 -8.13
N SER A 25 7.01 -1.92 -7.34
CA SER A 25 8.41 -2.16 -6.99
C SER A 25 8.59 -3.37 -6.07
N ILE A 26 7.78 -3.47 -5.01
CA ILE A 26 7.79 -4.61 -4.07
C ILE A 26 7.45 -5.91 -4.80
N THR A 27 6.44 -5.88 -5.67
CA THR A 27 6.10 -7.03 -6.52
C THR A 27 7.27 -7.45 -7.41
N LYS A 28 8.01 -6.49 -7.99
CA LYS A 28 9.18 -6.78 -8.82
C LYS A 28 10.37 -7.35 -8.02
N ILE A 29 10.56 -6.89 -6.79
CA ILE A 29 11.65 -7.34 -5.90
C ILE A 29 11.42 -8.77 -5.43
N PHE A 30 10.22 -9.06 -4.90
CA PHE A 30 9.94 -10.35 -4.25
C PHE A 30 9.34 -11.39 -5.18
N GLN A 31 8.74 -10.96 -6.30
CA GLN A 31 8.20 -11.83 -7.35
C GLN A 31 7.30 -12.93 -6.76
N GLN A 32 7.62 -14.20 -7.05
CA GLN A 32 6.86 -15.38 -6.65
C GLN A 32 6.86 -15.61 -5.12
N LYS A 33 7.78 -14.95 -4.40
CA LYS A 33 7.82 -15.02 -2.93
C LYS A 33 6.83 -14.06 -2.29
N LEU A 34 6.23 -13.12 -3.01
CA LEU A 34 5.27 -12.19 -2.43
C LEU A 34 3.93 -12.90 -2.20
N ALA A 35 3.58 -13.14 -0.93
CA ALA A 35 2.27 -13.67 -0.54
C ALA A 35 1.21 -12.56 -0.50
N GLY A 36 1.61 -11.35 -0.09
CA GLY A 36 0.69 -10.23 0.00
C GLY A 36 1.37 -8.92 0.41
N LEU A 37 0.70 -7.82 0.06
CA LEU A 37 1.04 -6.45 0.44
C LEU A 37 -0.20 -5.81 1.07
N TYR A 38 -0.05 -5.27 2.27
CA TYR A 38 -1.16 -4.70 3.04
C TYR A 38 -0.81 -3.28 3.47
N LEU A 39 -1.84 -2.43 3.48
CA LEU A 39 -1.77 -1.12 4.13
C LEU A 39 -2.22 -1.25 5.58
N THR A 40 -1.53 -0.55 6.46
CA THR A 40 -1.89 -0.43 7.87
C THR A 40 -1.92 1.05 8.26
N GLY A 41 -2.07 1.34 9.56
CA GLY A 41 -2.01 2.71 10.05
C GLY A 41 -3.15 3.61 9.57
N SER A 42 -2.95 4.92 9.71
CA SER A 42 -3.98 5.95 9.49
C SER A 42 -4.63 5.91 8.11
N LEU A 43 -3.84 5.57 7.08
CA LEU A 43 -4.33 5.43 5.69
C LEU A 43 -5.33 4.28 5.52
N SER A 44 -5.20 3.21 6.30
CA SER A 44 -6.15 2.09 6.26
C SER A 44 -7.46 2.38 7.00
N TYR A 45 -7.49 3.37 7.89
CA TYR A 45 -8.65 3.75 8.70
C TYR A 45 -9.36 5.02 8.22
N ASN A 46 -8.98 5.55 7.05
CA ASN A 46 -9.50 6.82 6.52
C ASN A 46 -9.25 8.02 7.48
N ASP A 47 -8.15 7.99 8.24
CA ASP A 47 -7.71 9.04 9.17
C ASP A 47 -6.35 9.63 8.74
N PHE A 48 -6.06 9.59 7.44
CA PHE A 48 -4.78 10.02 6.89
C PHE A 48 -4.71 11.55 6.73
N ASP A 49 -3.72 12.15 7.38
CA ASP A 49 -3.39 13.56 7.28
C ASP A 49 -2.08 13.74 6.50
N ILE A 50 -2.17 14.34 5.31
CA ILE A 50 -1.04 14.54 4.39
C ILE A 50 0.11 15.36 4.98
N SER A 51 -0.16 16.16 6.00
CA SER A 51 0.85 17.04 6.60
C SER A 51 1.75 16.35 7.62
N LYS A 52 1.32 15.19 8.14
CA LYS A 52 1.98 14.53 9.27
C LYS A 52 2.03 13.01 9.22
N SER A 53 1.14 12.37 8.45
CA SER A 53 1.00 10.92 8.44
C SER A 53 2.05 10.30 7.52
N ASP A 54 2.63 9.22 7.98
CA ASP A 54 3.42 8.29 7.20
C ASP A 54 2.54 7.25 6.49
N ILE A 55 3.16 6.43 5.64
CA ILE A 55 2.51 5.33 4.93
C ILE A 55 3.06 4.02 5.49
N ASP A 56 2.22 3.29 6.21
CA ASP A 56 2.57 1.99 6.76
C ASP A 56 2.23 0.85 5.78
N LEU A 57 3.23 0.03 5.46
CA LEU A 57 3.09 -1.13 4.59
C LEU A 57 3.59 -2.41 5.28
N LEU A 58 2.81 -3.48 5.18
CA LEU A 58 3.19 -4.82 5.60
C LEU A 58 3.38 -5.72 4.36
N VAL A 59 4.56 -6.32 4.25
CA VAL A 59 4.90 -7.29 3.19
C VAL A 59 4.94 -8.69 3.80
N VAL A 60 4.17 -9.61 3.25
CA VAL A 60 4.17 -11.02 3.65
C VAL A 60 4.83 -11.85 2.55
N LEU A 61 5.79 -12.69 2.92
CA LEU A 61 6.53 -13.54 1.99
C LEU A 61 6.23 -15.02 2.22
N ILE A 62 6.25 -15.80 1.14
CA ILE A 62 6.25 -17.27 1.18
C ILE A 62 7.71 -17.73 1.29
N TYR A 63 7.98 -18.63 2.22
CA TYR A 63 9.28 -19.26 2.44
C TYR A 63 9.48 -20.48 1.54
#